data_AF-A0A7X5Q535-F1
#
_entry.id   AF-A0A7X5Q535-F1
#
_cell.length_a   1.000
_cell.length_b   1.000
_cell.length_c   1.000
_cell.angle_alpha   90.00
_cell.angle_beta   90.00
_cell.angle_gamma   90.00
#
_symmetry.space_group_name_H-M   'P 1'
#
loop_
_entity.id
_entity.type
_entity.pdbx_description
1 polymer ?
#
loop_
_entity_poly.entity_id
_entity_poly.type
_entity_poly.pdbx_seq_one_letter_code
_entity_poly.pdbx_strand_id
1 'polypeptide(L)'
;MWFLAGYAIGLLPYGPLGAHFGNRKVTLVALVISMFFAALCFLPVPLHSLGLFHIFRFLLGFSMSIGLKMAFSYIGKCYLDSEIAKMSSYLITSFALAPSISVFMTGWLVSWLGYLGALLFQFFYCVFVFFLARKLPPDQPEAMVSIHRSYVFSTFKSCFTNPRIAIPGILISLSTSLIYLFATESPFIAIDYLKLSPGVFGVLYFLTFWGALSGGILSGKTAHLLPRRVFIGIGIVIMSLGSLVTFFLFISNKVSVYSLFIPMFFILVGSSYYYANAVSIAMEQKLNKSYISSTIQFINMGITTLFVFLLSILHPTNLLVMPTLFLIILLISIVFSFILTKYTKEA
;
A
#
# COMPACT_ATOMS: atom_id res chain seq x y z
N MET A 1 7.52 10.08 -4.28
CA MET A 1 8.17 9.12 -5.20
C MET A 1 9.30 8.31 -4.57
N TRP A 2 10.45 8.89 -4.21
CA TRP A 2 11.65 8.15 -3.78
C TRP A 2 11.44 7.16 -2.63
N PHE A 3 10.61 7.51 -1.66
CA PHE A 3 10.22 6.62 -0.57
C PHE A 3 9.51 5.35 -1.08
N LEU A 4 8.57 5.47 -2.01
CA LEU A 4 7.83 4.34 -2.58
C LEU A 4 8.74 3.45 -3.43
N ALA A 5 9.66 4.04 -4.19
CA ALA A 5 10.66 3.29 -4.94
C ALA A 5 11.54 2.44 -4.01
N GLY A 6 12.04 3.03 -2.92
CA GLY A 6 12.77 2.30 -1.89
C GLY A 6 11.93 1.19 -1.27
N TYR A 7 10.70 1.51 -0.88
CA TYR A 7 9.76 0.55 -0.29
C TYR A 7 9.49 -0.64 -1.21
N ALA A 8 9.21 -0.40 -2.49
CA ALA A 8 8.97 -1.44 -3.49
C ALA A 8 10.18 -2.39 -3.58
N ILE A 9 11.39 -1.85 -3.73
CA ILE A 9 12.62 -2.64 -3.88
C ILE A 9 12.92 -3.45 -2.60
N GLY A 10 12.69 -2.87 -1.42
CA GLY A 10 12.94 -3.54 -0.14
C GLY A 10 12.08 -4.78 0.10
N LEU A 11 10.89 -4.88 -0.53
CA LEU A 11 9.99 -6.03 -0.35
C LEU A 11 10.61 -7.37 -0.79
N LEU A 12 11.50 -7.36 -1.79
CA LEU A 12 12.17 -8.56 -2.32
C LEU A 12 13.16 -9.20 -1.31
N PRO A 13 14.22 -8.51 -0.86
CA PRO A 13 15.26 -9.10 -0.01
C PRO A 13 14.74 -9.56 1.36
N TYR A 14 13.76 -8.87 1.95
CA TYR A 14 13.29 -9.22 3.30
C TYR A 14 12.60 -10.59 3.39
N GLY A 15 12.31 -11.27 2.29
CA GLY A 15 11.61 -12.57 2.31
C GLY A 15 12.55 -13.69 2.68
N PRO A 16 13.56 -13.93 1.82
CA PRO A 16 14.63 -14.86 2.14
C PRO A 16 15.33 -14.53 3.47
N LEU A 17 15.53 -13.24 3.77
CA LEU A 17 16.17 -12.82 5.03
C LEU A 17 15.34 -13.20 6.25
N GLY A 18 14.02 -12.99 6.26
CA GLY A 18 13.15 -13.38 7.37
C GLY A 18 13.10 -14.89 7.58
N ALA A 19 13.00 -15.65 6.48
CA ALA A 19 12.98 -17.11 6.53
C ALA A 19 14.27 -17.68 7.14
N HIS A 20 15.43 -17.13 6.78
CA HIS A 20 16.73 -17.64 7.22
C HIS A 20 17.22 -17.10 8.57
N PHE A 21 17.04 -15.81 8.87
CA PHE A 21 17.55 -15.19 10.10
C PHE A 21 16.52 -15.11 11.24
N GLY A 22 15.25 -15.40 10.95
CA GLY A 22 14.12 -15.20 11.86
C GLY A 22 13.51 -13.81 11.72
N ASN A 23 12.19 -13.75 11.63
CA ASN A 23 11.39 -12.55 11.45
C ASN A 23 11.65 -11.50 12.54
N ARG A 24 11.84 -11.91 13.81
CA ARG A 24 12.09 -10.97 14.92
C ARG A 24 13.35 -10.15 14.69
N LYS A 25 14.46 -10.84 14.43
CA LYS A 25 15.79 -10.24 14.31
C LYS A 25 15.82 -9.28 13.12
N VAL A 26 15.31 -9.73 11.98
CA VAL A 26 15.26 -8.89 10.77
C VAL A 26 14.37 -7.67 10.98
N THR A 27 13.21 -7.82 11.64
CA THR A 27 12.32 -6.69 11.96
C THR A 27 13.00 -5.65 12.86
N LEU A 28 13.66 -6.07 13.93
CA LEU A 28 14.36 -5.16 14.84
C LEU A 28 15.52 -4.44 14.14
N VAL A 29 16.33 -5.14 13.34
CA VAL A 29 17.43 -4.53 12.58
C VAL A 29 16.90 -3.51 11.58
N ALA A 30 15.86 -3.85 10.82
CA ALA A 30 15.25 -2.93 9.86
C ALA A 30 14.66 -1.68 10.54
N LEU A 31 14.07 -1.82 11.73
CA LEU A 31 13.58 -0.69 12.52
C LEU A 31 14.72 0.22 13.01
N VAL A 32 15.86 -0.33 13.43
CA VAL A 32 17.05 0.47 13.79
C VAL A 32 17.58 1.24 12.59
N ILE A 33 17.69 0.58 11.43
CA ILE A 33 18.10 1.22 10.18
C ILE A 33 17.08 2.31 9.78
N SER A 34 15.79 2.06 9.96
CA SER A 34 14.72 3.04 9.70
C SER A 34 14.82 4.26 10.62
N MET A 35 15.08 4.07 11.92
CA MET A 35 15.31 5.17 12.87
C MET A 35 16.51 6.02 12.46
N PHE A 36 17.61 5.37 12.05
CA PHE A 36 18.80 6.07 11.57
C PHE A 36 18.50 6.92 10.33
N PHE A 37 17.88 6.37 9.28
CA PHE A 37 17.54 7.15 8.09
C PHE A 37 16.45 8.20 8.33
N ALA A 38 15.52 7.96 9.26
CA ALA A 38 14.55 8.97 9.68
C ALA A 38 15.24 10.17 10.36
N ALA A 39 16.25 9.92 11.20
CA ALA A 39 17.07 10.98 11.79
C ALA A 39 17.92 11.71 10.72
N LEU A 40 18.50 10.98 9.76
CA LEU A 40 19.25 11.60 8.67
C LEU A 40 18.38 12.48 7.77
N CYS A 41 17.06 12.25 7.68
CA CYS A 41 16.14 13.14 6.95
C CYS A 41 16.09 14.57 7.52
N PHE A 42 16.60 14.83 8.73
CA PHE A 42 16.71 16.19 9.29
C PHE A 42 17.95 16.95 8.79
N LEU A 43 19.03 16.27 8.40
CA LEU A 43 20.28 16.92 7.94
C LEU A 43 20.14 17.74 6.65
N PRO A 44 19.34 17.32 5.64
CA PRO A 44 19.15 18.10 4.43
C PRO A 44 18.45 19.44 4.63
N VAL A 45 17.76 19.62 5.77
CA VAL A 45 17.01 20.84 6.08
C VAL A 45 17.94 22.05 6.19
N PRO A 46 18.97 22.08 7.06
CA PRO A 46 19.93 23.18 7.09
C PRO A 46 20.80 23.25 5.82
N LEU A 47 21.09 22.12 5.19
CA LEU A 47 21.95 22.03 4.00
C LEU A 47 21.25 22.44 2.69
N HIS A 48 19.94 22.71 2.72
CA HIS A 48 19.12 23.04 1.54
C HIS A 48 19.28 22.04 0.37
N SER A 49 19.58 20.77 0.68
CA SER A 49 19.92 19.76 -0.33
C SER A 49 18.77 18.79 -0.56
N LEU A 50 17.93 19.08 -1.56
CA LEU A 50 16.82 18.19 -1.94
C LEU A 50 17.30 16.81 -2.40
N GLY A 51 18.46 16.73 -3.07
CA GLY A 51 19.04 15.45 -3.52
C GLY A 51 19.35 14.50 -2.36
N LEU A 52 20.01 15.00 -1.31
CA LEU A 52 20.28 14.20 -0.11
C LEU A 52 18.99 13.77 0.60
N PHE A 53 17.99 14.66 0.67
CA PHE A 53 16.69 14.34 1.24
C PHE A 53 16.00 13.19 0.49
N HIS A 54 16.06 13.19 -0.84
CA HIS A 54 15.52 12.12 -1.67
C HIS A 54 16.21 10.78 -1.46
N ILE A 55 17.55 10.77 -1.33
CA ILE A 55 18.33 9.56 -1.04
C ILE A 55 17.95 8.99 0.33
N PHE A 56 17.87 9.82 1.38
CA PHE A 56 17.48 9.35 2.71
C PHE A 56 16.03 8.85 2.73
N ARG A 57 15.12 9.49 2.00
CA ARG A 57 13.74 9.01 1.82
C ARG A 57 13.68 7.65 1.13
N PHE A 58 14.51 7.43 0.13
CA PHE A 58 14.63 6.13 -0.54
C PHE A 58 15.12 5.04 0.43
N LEU A 59 16.21 5.30 1.16
CA LEU A 59 16.79 4.35 2.11
C LEU A 59 15.85 4.06 3.30
N LEU A 60 15.13 5.09 3.76
CA LEU A 60 14.07 4.94 4.77
C LEU A 60 12.94 4.05 4.24
N GLY A 61 12.45 4.30 3.03
CA GLY A 61 11.41 3.49 2.39
C GLY A 61 11.84 2.03 2.24
N PHE A 62 13.07 1.80 1.79
CA PHE A 62 13.67 0.46 1.70
C PHE A 62 13.59 -0.25 3.05
N SER A 63 14.06 0.39 4.11
CA SER A 63 14.09 -0.18 5.46
C SER A 63 12.69 -0.47 6.03
N MET A 64 11.69 0.34 5.68
CA MET A 64 10.31 0.23 6.18
C MET A 64 9.46 -0.84 5.49
N SER A 65 9.94 -1.44 4.40
CA SER A 65 9.19 -2.45 3.62
C SER A 65 8.96 -3.78 4.36
N ILE A 66 9.52 -3.95 5.56
CA ILE A 66 9.48 -5.20 6.31
C ILE A 66 8.13 -5.51 6.99
N GLY A 67 7.40 -4.48 7.44
CA GLY A 67 6.37 -4.63 8.48
C GLY A 67 5.25 -5.61 8.15
N LEU A 68 4.47 -5.31 7.10
CA LEU A 68 3.27 -6.08 6.75
C LEU A 68 3.60 -7.55 6.45
N LYS A 69 4.74 -7.79 5.80
CA LYS A 69 5.19 -9.13 5.42
C LYS A 69 5.61 -9.97 6.61
N MET A 70 6.40 -9.41 7.53
CA MET A 70 6.80 -10.13 8.74
C MET A 70 5.60 -10.46 9.59
N ALA A 71 4.60 -9.58 9.64
CA ALA A 71 3.35 -9.87 10.35
C ALA A 71 2.60 -11.08 9.75
N PHE A 72 2.48 -11.19 8.42
CA PHE A 72 1.91 -12.40 7.79
C PHE A 72 2.73 -13.67 8.07
N SER A 73 4.06 -13.55 8.06
CA SER A 73 4.97 -14.66 8.38
C SER A 73 4.79 -15.13 9.83
N TYR A 74 4.67 -14.20 10.78
CA TYR A 74 4.38 -14.52 12.19
C TYR A 74 3.02 -15.18 12.37
N ILE A 75 1.98 -14.68 11.70
CA ILE A 75 0.64 -15.28 11.79
C ILE A 75 0.69 -16.74 11.32
N GLY A 76 1.39 -17.02 10.22
CA GLY A 76 1.53 -18.38 9.69
C GLY A 76 2.34 -19.33 10.59
N LYS A 77 3.19 -18.81 11.49
CA LYS A 77 4.00 -19.62 12.42
C LYS A 77 3.35 -19.80 13.79
N CYS A 78 2.56 -18.84 14.25
CA CYS A 78 2.03 -18.81 15.63
C CYS A 78 0.59 -19.30 15.76
N TYR A 79 -0.16 -19.39 14.66
CA TYR A 79 -1.58 -19.74 14.68
C TYR A 79 -1.88 -20.99 13.86
N LEU A 80 -2.92 -21.72 14.26
CA LEU A 80 -3.45 -22.85 13.51
C LEU A 80 -4.10 -22.38 12.21
N ASP A 81 -4.18 -23.24 11.19
CA ASP A 81 -4.78 -22.91 9.88
C ASP A 81 -6.20 -22.34 9.98
N SER A 82 -6.99 -22.81 10.96
CA SER A 82 -8.34 -22.32 11.26
C SER A 82 -8.37 -20.88 11.79
N GLU A 83 -7.27 -20.41 12.39
CA GLU A 83 -7.15 -19.09 13.01
C GLU A 83 -6.38 -18.08 12.13
N ILE A 84 -5.52 -18.57 11.23
CA ILE A 84 -4.69 -17.74 10.32
C ILE A 84 -5.56 -16.75 9.53
N ALA A 85 -6.71 -17.20 9.01
CA ALA A 85 -7.61 -16.34 8.24
C ALA A 85 -8.18 -15.19 9.08
N LYS A 86 -8.58 -15.48 10.31
CA LYS A 86 -9.10 -14.49 11.27
C LYS A 86 -8.03 -13.46 11.65
N MET A 87 -6.84 -13.93 12.01
CA MET A 87 -5.73 -13.04 12.39
C MET A 87 -5.24 -12.19 11.22
N SER A 88 -5.19 -12.77 10.01
CA SER A 88 -4.87 -12.05 8.78
C SER A 88 -5.87 -10.93 8.49
N SER A 89 -7.17 -11.15 8.77
CA SER A 89 -8.20 -10.12 8.65
C SER A 89 -7.99 -8.96 9.61
N TYR A 90 -7.66 -9.23 10.88
CA TYR A 90 -7.33 -8.16 11.84
C TYR A 90 -6.09 -7.37 11.40
N LEU A 91 -5.08 -8.06 10.89
CA LEU A 91 -3.86 -7.42 10.39
C LEU A 91 -4.14 -6.49 9.20
N ILE A 92 -4.90 -6.97 8.20
CA ILE A 92 -5.27 -6.18 7.02
C ILE A 92 -6.13 -4.98 7.42
N THR A 93 -7.07 -5.17 8.35
CA THR A 93 -7.91 -4.08 8.87
C THR A 93 -7.06 -3.02 9.60
N SER A 94 -6.09 -3.46 10.40
CA SER A 94 -5.15 -2.57 11.08
C SER A 94 -4.25 -1.83 10.10
N PHE A 95 -3.81 -2.50 9.03
CA PHE A 95 -3.02 -1.87 7.97
C PHE A 95 -3.84 -0.86 7.16
N ALA A 96 -5.13 -1.12 6.91
CA ALA A 96 -6.02 -0.19 6.22
C ALA A 96 -6.28 1.10 7.04
N LEU A 97 -6.25 1.00 8.37
CA LEU A 97 -6.33 2.15 9.29
C LEU A 97 -5.07 3.04 9.26
N ALA A 98 -3.90 2.43 9.06
CA ALA A 98 -2.62 3.08 9.29
C ALA A 98 -2.38 4.35 8.45
N PRO A 99 -2.65 4.38 7.12
CA PRO A 99 -2.49 5.60 6.33
C PRO A 99 -3.38 6.73 6.79
N SER A 100 -4.65 6.46 7.12
CA SER A 100 -5.60 7.48 7.52
C SER A 100 -5.25 8.09 8.88
N ILE A 101 -4.86 7.25 9.85
CA ILE A 101 -4.35 7.73 11.15
C ILE A 101 -3.05 8.53 10.95
N SER A 102 -2.16 8.05 10.08
CA SER A 102 -0.90 8.73 9.80
C SER A 102 -1.13 10.12 9.20
N VAL A 103 -2.00 10.27 8.19
CA VAL A 103 -2.33 11.57 7.58
C VAL A 103 -3.02 12.49 8.58
N PHE A 104 -3.90 11.97 9.43
CA PHE A 104 -4.51 12.74 10.51
C PHE A 104 -3.48 13.30 11.49
N MET A 105 -2.62 12.43 12.03
CA MET A 105 -1.60 12.80 13.02
C MET A 105 -0.56 13.76 12.42
N THR A 106 -0.11 13.49 11.20
CA THR A 106 0.84 14.37 10.51
C THR A 106 0.21 15.70 10.11
N GLY A 107 -1.04 15.74 9.64
CA GLY A 107 -1.75 16.99 9.34
C GLY A 107 -1.91 17.88 10.58
N TRP A 108 -2.22 17.28 11.73
CA TRP A 108 -2.27 18.02 12.99
C TRP A 108 -0.89 18.55 13.38
N LEU A 109 0.14 17.70 13.42
CA LEU A 109 1.52 18.11 13.77
C LEU A 109 2.10 19.15 12.82
N VAL A 110 1.80 19.05 11.52
CA VAL A 110 2.23 20.02 10.50
C VAL A 110 1.58 21.38 10.73
N SER A 111 0.37 21.44 11.30
CA SER A 111 -0.28 22.71 11.64
C SER A 111 0.45 23.47 12.75
N TRP A 112 1.19 22.78 13.63
CA TRP A 112 1.92 23.40 14.75
C TRP A 112 3.42 23.57 14.47
N LEU A 113 4.05 22.56 13.87
CA LEU A 113 5.51 22.45 13.72
C LEU A 113 5.95 22.50 12.25
N GLY A 114 5.04 22.75 11.31
CA GLY A 114 5.32 22.69 9.89
C GLY A 114 5.79 21.29 9.46
N TYR A 115 6.57 21.22 8.39
CA TYR A 115 7.07 19.94 7.85
C TYR A 115 7.93 19.15 8.85
N LEU A 116 8.56 19.82 9.84
CA LEU A 116 9.34 19.16 10.90
C LEU A 116 8.46 18.25 11.76
N GLY A 117 7.19 18.62 11.98
CA GLY A 117 6.24 17.80 12.72
C GLY A 117 6.06 16.41 12.10
N ALA A 118 6.00 16.32 10.77
CA ALA A 118 5.91 15.04 10.07
C ALA A 118 7.20 14.21 10.18
N LEU A 119 8.38 14.86 10.15
CA LEU A 119 9.67 14.18 10.32
C LEU A 119 9.84 13.62 11.74
N LEU A 120 9.48 14.42 12.75
CA LEU A 120 9.54 14.02 14.16
C LEU A 120 8.57 12.87 14.44
N PHE A 121 7.34 12.98 13.95
CA PHE A 121 6.35 11.91 14.06
C PHE A 121 6.89 10.59 13.52
N GLN A 122 7.47 10.63 12.32
CA GLN A 122 8.04 9.44 11.69
C GLN A 122 9.14 8.81 12.54
N PHE A 123 10.07 9.62 13.05
CA PHE A 123 11.16 9.14 13.89
C PHE A 123 10.65 8.51 15.19
N PHE A 124 9.79 9.22 15.93
CA PHE A 124 9.23 8.72 17.19
C PHE A 124 8.30 7.51 16.98
N TYR A 125 7.60 7.44 15.85
CA TYR A 125 6.82 6.27 15.49
C TYR A 125 7.71 5.04 15.29
N CYS A 126 8.85 5.17 14.61
CA CYS A 126 9.82 4.07 14.50
C CYS A 126 10.36 3.64 15.87
N VAL A 127 10.65 4.58 16.77
CA VAL A 127 11.08 4.29 18.15
C VAL A 127 9.99 3.53 18.91
N PHE A 128 8.75 4.01 18.85
CA PHE A 128 7.60 3.37 19.50
C PHE A 128 7.39 1.94 19.00
N VAL A 129 7.38 1.74 17.69
CA VAL A 129 7.22 0.41 17.07
C VAL A 129 8.41 -0.50 17.41
N PHE A 130 9.63 0.02 17.51
CA PHE A 130 10.79 -0.75 17.95
C PHE A 130 10.59 -1.35 19.35
N PHE A 131 10.12 -0.56 20.31
CA PHE A 131 9.84 -1.06 21.66
C PHE A 131 8.70 -2.07 21.70
N LEU A 132 7.66 -1.89 20.86
CA LEU A 132 6.62 -2.90 20.71
C LEU A 132 7.14 -4.19 20.07
N ALA A 133 7.95 -4.08 19.03
CA ALA A 133 8.53 -5.21 18.31
C ALA A 133 9.48 -6.03 19.21
N ARG A 134 10.09 -5.43 20.23
CA ARG A 134 10.86 -6.20 21.23
C ARG A 134 10.03 -7.21 22.00
N LYS A 135 8.70 -7.02 22.10
CA LYS A 135 7.76 -7.95 22.74
C LYS A 135 7.36 -9.12 21.83
N LEU A 136 7.73 -9.11 20.55
CA LEU A 136 7.47 -10.24 19.66
C LEU A 136 8.20 -11.50 20.17
N PRO A 137 7.55 -12.67 20.14
CA PRO A 137 8.21 -13.90 20.53
C PRO A 137 9.41 -14.18 19.60
N PRO A 138 10.51 -14.75 20.13
CA PRO A 138 11.58 -15.23 19.28
C PRO A 138 11.03 -16.30 18.34
N ASP A 139 11.22 -16.13 17.03
CA ASP A 139 10.88 -17.14 16.05
C ASP A 139 12.13 -17.93 15.64
N GLN A 140 11.97 -19.24 15.49
CA GLN A 140 13.04 -20.07 14.97
C GLN A 140 13.15 -19.84 13.45
N PRO A 141 14.39 -19.66 12.93
CA PRO A 141 14.61 -19.63 11.49
C PRO A 141 14.18 -20.95 10.87
N GLU A 142 13.63 -20.90 9.66
CA GLU A 142 13.28 -22.11 8.92
C GLU A 142 14.59 -22.77 8.47
N ALA A 143 15.02 -23.82 9.17
CA ALA A 143 16.31 -24.48 9.01
C ALA A 143 16.61 -25.00 7.58
N MET A 144 15.64 -24.96 6.67
CA MET A 144 15.74 -25.49 5.30
C MET A 144 15.60 -24.44 4.19
N VAL A 145 15.43 -23.14 4.49
CA VAL A 145 15.33 -22.13 3.42
C VAL A 145 16.71 -21.69 2.95
N SER A 146 17.15 -22.24 1.82
CA SER A 146 18.39 -21.84 1.18
C SER A 146 18.33 -20.39 0.71
N ILE A 147 19.33 -19.58 1.09
CA ILE A 147 19.56 -18.24 0.52
C ILE A 147 20.45 -18.32 -0.74
N HIS A 148 20.66 -19.51 -1.32
CA HIS A 148 21.40 -19.59 -2.57
C HIS A 148 20.71 -18.76 -3.64
N ARG A 149 21.49 -17.85 -4.24
CA ARG A 149 21.01 -16.86 -5.22
C ARG A 149 20.22 -17.53 -6.36
N SER A 150 20.64 -18.71 -6.80
CA SER A 150 19.98 -19.50 -7.85
C SER A 150 18.58 -19.99 -7.45
N TYR A 151 18.41 -20.49 -6.22
CA TYR A 151 17.11 -20.95 -5.71
C TYR A 151 16.14 -19.77 -5.51
N VAL A 152 16.62 -18.69 -4.91
CA VAL A 152 15.81 -17.47 -4.70
C VAL A 152 15.37 -16.90 -6.04
N PHE A 153 16.29 -16.74 -6.99
CA PHE A 153 15.99 -16.19 -8.32
C PHE A 153 15.01 -17.08 -9.11
N SER A 154 15.24 -18.40 -9.13
CA SER A 154 14.34 -19.33 -9.83
C SER A 154 12.93 -19.35 -9.23
N THR A 155 12.81 -19.29 -7.90
CA THR A 155 11.50 -19.25 -7.22
C THR A 155 10.75 -17.95 -7.52
N PHE A 156 11.44 -16.79 -7.47
CA PHE A 156 10.84 -15.52 -7.87
C PHE A 156 10.45 -15.53 -9.34
N LYS A 157 11.32 -16.04 -10.23
CA LYS A 157 11.01 -16.17 -11.67
C LYS A 157 9.73 -16.97 -11.89
N SER A 158 9.56 -18.09 -11.19
CA SER A 158 8.32 -18.89 -11.24
C SER A 158 7.09 -18.11 -10.75
N CYS A 159 7.23 -17.26 -9.74
CA CYS A 159 6.13 -16.42 -9.25
C CYS A 159 5.77 -15.30 -10.25
N PHE A 160 6.76 -14.62 -10.81
CA PHE A 160 6.56 -13.54 -11.79
C PHE A 160 6.01 -14.03 -13.14
N THR A 161 6.35 -15.25 -13.54
CA THR A 161 5.90 -15.84 -14.80
C THR A 161 4.56 -16.56 -14.69
N ASN A 162 4.09 -16.88 -13.48
CA ASN A 162 2.78 -17.48 -13.29
C ASN A 162 1.67 -16.42 -13.39
N PRO A 163 0.81 -16.47 -14.43
CA PRO A 163 -0.25 -15.49 -14.63
C PRO A 163 -1.28 -15.47 -13.49
N ARG A 164 -1.48 -16.60 -12.80
CA ARG A 164 -2.38 -16.68 -11.62
C ARG A 164 -1.82 -15.96 -10.38
N ILE A 165 -0.56 -15.51 -10.42
CA ILE A 165 0.07 -14.67 -9.37
C ILE A 165 0.29 -13.25 -9.89
N ALA A 166 0.87 -13.12 -11.09
CA ALA A 166 1.22 -11.83 -11.67
C ALA A 166 -0.01 -10.97 -11.98
N ILE A 167 -1.08 -11.54 -12.57
CA ILE A 167 -2.29 -10.77 -12.91
C ILE A 167 -2.99 -10.24 -11.67
N PRO A 168 -3.25 -11.04 -10.61
CA PRO A 168 -3.77 -10.47 -9.38
C PRO A 168 -2.85 -9.41 -8.75
N GLY A 169 -1.53 -9.58 -8.83
CA GLY A 169 -0.57 -8.55 -8.40
C GLY A 169 -0.73 -7.23 -9.16
N ILE A 170 -0.92 -7.30 -10.49
CA ILE A 170 -1.20 -6.13 -11.32
C ILE A 170 -2.54 -5.52 -10.96
N LEU A 171 -3.60 -6.31 -10.82
CA LEU A 171 -4.91 -5.83 -10.41
C LEU A 171 -4.79 -5.05 -9.08
N ILE A 172 -4.26 -5.69 -8.05
CA ILE A 172 -4.00 -5.07 -6.74
C ILE A 172 -3.27 -3.73 -6.89
N SER A 173 -2.24 -3.69 -7.72
CA SER A 173 -1.46 -2.47 -7.97
C SER A 173 -2.29 -1.32 -8.54
N LEU A 174 -3.26 -1.61 -9.41
CA LEU A 174 -4.11 -0.59 -10.03
C LEU A 174 -5.04 0.03 -8.98
N SER A 175 -5.64 -0.81 -8.14
CA SER A 175 -6.45 -0.32 -7.02
C SER A 175 -5.62 0.51 -6.03
N THR A 176 -4.44 0.03 -5.65
CA THR A 176 -3.55 0.77 -4.73
C THR A 176 -3.01 2.05 -5.37
N SER A 177 -2.83 2.09 -6.69
CA SER A 177 -2.43 3.29 -7.44
C SER A 177 -3.43 4.42 -7.26
N LEU A 178 -4.75 4.16 -7.31
CA LEU A 178 -5.75 5.21 -7.05
C LEU A 178 -5.58 5.85 -5.66
N ILE A 179 -5.32 5.02 -4.65
CA ILE A 179 -5.15 5.46 -3.26
C ILE A 179 -3.89 6.32 -3.13
N TYR A 180 -2.76 5.89 -3.69
CA TYR A 180 -1.51 6.64 -3.58
C TYR A 180 -1.45 7.88 -4.47
N LEU A 181 -2.09 7.87 -5.64
CA LEU A 181 -2.29 9.06 -6.45
C LEU A 181 -3.11 10.10 -5.67
N PHE A 182 -4.23 9.69 -5.06
CA PHE A 182 -5.01 10.57 -4.18
C PHE A 182 -4.17 11.07 -3.00
N ALA A 183 -3.44 10.20 -2.31
CA ALA A 183 -2.60 10.59 -1.18
C ALA A 183 -1.48 11.58 -1.57
N THR A 184 -1.03 11.52 -2.83
CA THR A 184 -0.01 12.42 -3.36
C THR A 184 -0.61 13.77 -3.78
N GLU A 185 -1.74 13.76 -4.50
CA GLU A 185 -2.34 14.98 -5.07
C GLU A 185 -3.25 15.73 -4.10
N SER A 186 -4.03 15.00 -3.29
CA SER A 186 -5.09 15.58 -2.47
C SER A 186 -4.60 16.63 -1.46
N PRO A 187 -3.39 16.57 -0.86
CA PRO A 187 -2.89 17.66 -0.03
C PRO A 187 -2.70 18.96 -0.83
N PHE A 188 -2.18 18.91 -2.06
CA PHE A 188 -2.02 20.10 -2.92
C PHE A 188 -3.38 20.69 -3.30
N ILE A 189 -4.34 19.85 -3.70
CA ILE A 189 -5.70 20.32 -4.03
C ILE A 189 -6.40 20.89 -2.79
N ALA A 190 -6.32 20.21 -1.65
CA ALA A 190 -7.05 20.60 -0.45
C ALA A 190 -6.43 21.81 0.27
N ILE A 191 -5.09 21.85 0.40
CA ILE A 191 -4.38 22.86 1.17
C ILE A 191 -4.03 24.05 0.27
N ASP A 192 -3.44 23.81 -0.90
CA ASP A 192 -2.95 24.91 -1.74
C ASP A 192 -4.05 25.52 -2.61
N TYR A 193 -4.94 24.71 -3.19
CA TYR A 193 -6.04 25.20 -4.03
C TYR A 193 -7.31 25.55 -3.23
N LEU A 194 -7.82 24.63 -2.39
CA LEU A 194 -9.02 24.86 -1.57
C LEU A 194 -8.75 25.64 -0.26
N LYS A 195 -7.48 25.97 0.03
CA LYS A 195 -7.07 26.77 1.20
C LYS A 195 -7.49 26.17 2.55
N LEU A 196 -7.62 24.85 2.65
CA LEU A 196 -7.87 24.17 3.92
C LEU A 196 -6.61 24.18 4.80
N SER A 197 -6.80 24.23 6.11
CA SER A 197 -5.67 24.00 7.02
C SER A 197 -5.23 22.52 6.98
N PRO A 198 -3.94 22.22 7.20
CA PRO A 198 -3.44 20.84 7.22
C PRO A 198 -4.16 19.94 8.23
N GLY A 199 -4.58 20.49 9.38
CA GLY A 199 -5.37 19.78 10.38
C GLY A 199 -6.76 19.39 9.89
N VAL A 200 -7.47 20.29 9.20
CA VAL A 200 -8.78 20.00 8.61
C VAL A 200 -8.65 18.96 7.49
N PHE A 201 -7.62 19.08 6.64
CA PHE A 201 -7.30 18.05 5.65
C PHE A 201 -7.08 16.68 6.31
N GLY A 202 -6.32 16.62 7.40
CA GLY A 202 -6.09 15.40 8.16
C GLY A 202 -7.38 14.75 8.67
N VAL A 203 -8.33 15.55 9.19
CA VAL A 203 -9.65 15.07 9.63
C VAL A 203 -10.46 14.52 8.46
N LEU A 204 -10.51 15.24 7.35
CA LEU A 204 -11.26 14.82 6.16
C LEU A 204 -10.67 13.55 5.54
N TYR A 205 -9.35 13.44 5.48
CA TYR A 205 -8.66 12.24 5.03
C TYR A 205 -8.96 11.06 5.97
N PHE A 206 -9.02 11.29 7.29
CA PHE A 206 -9.42 10.27 8.24
C PHE A 206 -10.83 9.74 7.97
N LEU A 207 -11.79 10.57 7.54
CA LEU A 207 -13.14 10.09 7.20
C LEU A 207 -13.15 9.10 6.02
N THR A 208 -12.19 9.18 5.11
CA THR A 208 -12.09 8.24 3.98
C THR A 208 -11.81 6.80 4.43
N PHE A 209 -11.21 6.63 5.63
CA PHE A 209 -11.02 5.32 6.26
C PHE A 209 -12.31 4.52 6.35
N TRP A 210 -13.43 5.17 6.70
CA TRP A 210 -14.72 4.49 6.85
C TRP A 210 -15.20 3.87 5.53
N GLY A 211 -14.78 4.40 4.39
CA GLY A 211 -15.03 3.80 3.08
C GLY A 211 -14.27 2.48 2.93
N ALA A 212 -12.97 2.48 3.22
CA ALA A 212 -12.16 1.26 3.18
C ALA A 212 -12.67 0.20 4.18
N LEU A 213 -12.98 0.62 5.42
CA LEU A 213 -13.48 -0.27 6.48
C LEU A 213 -14.83 -0.88 6.11
N SER A 214 -15.80 -0.07 5.69
CA SER A 214 -17.12 -0.55 5.31
C SER A 214 -17.03 -1.50 4.12
N GLY A 215 -16.24 -1.18 3.10
CA GLY A 215 -15.97 -2.08 1.97
C GLY A 215 -15.35 -3.41 2.39
N GLY A 216 -14.40 -3.38 3.33
CA GLY A 216 -13.74 -4.59 3.85
C GLY A 216 -14.70 -5.48 4.64
N ILE A 217 -15.47 -4.90 5.56
CA ILE A 217 -16.48 -5.62 6.35
C ILE A 217 -17.54 -6.23 5.43
N LEU A 218 -18.06 -5.46 4.48
CA LEU A 218 -19.06 -5.94 3.54
C LEU A 218 -18.49 -7.06 2.66
N SER A 219 -17.29 -6.89 2.10
CA SER A 219 -16.62 -7.94 1.30
C SER A 219 -16.43 -9.23 2.08
N GLY A 220 -16.08 -9.17 3.37
CA GLY A 220 -15.94 -10.35 4.22
C GLY A 220 -17.29 -11.03 4.50
N LYS A 221 -18.32 -10.24 4.82
CA LYS A 221 -19.68 -10.76 5.07
C LYS A 221 -20.29 -11.40 3.84
N THR A 222 -20.07 -10.84 2.64
CA THR A 222 -20.67 -11.34 1.40
C THR A 222 -19.81 -12.38 0.70
N ALA A 223 -18.59 -12.68 1.16
CA ALA A 223 -17.63 -13.54 0.46
C ALA A 223 -18.16 -14.93 0.06
N HIS A 224 -19.16 -15.45 0.79
CA HIS A 224 -19.78 -16.76 0.53
C HIS A 224 -20.94 -16.71 -0.49
N LEU A 225 -21.44 -15.52 -0.83
CA LEU A 225 -22.64 -15.35 -1.66
C LEU A 225 -22.34 -15.42 -3.16
N LEU A 226 -21.15 -15.02 -3.58
CA LEU A 226 -20.78 -14.89 -5.00
C LEU A 226 -19.34 -15.34 -5.26
N PRO A 227 -19.01 -15.76 -6.49
CA PRO A 227 -17.62 -16.04 -6.87
C PRO A 227 -16.73 -14.80 -6.72
N ARG A 228 -15.47 -14.99 -6.29
CA ARG A 228 -14.47 -13.92 -6.08
C ARG A 228 -14.35 -12.95 -7.28
N ARG A 229 -14.52 -13.44 -8.50
CA ARG A 229 -14.47 -12.63 -9.73
C ARG A 229 -15.60 -11.60 -9.80
N VAL A 230 -16.79 -11.96 -9.32
CA VAL A 230 -17.93 -11.04 -9.28
C VAL A 230 -17.63 -9.91 -8.31
N PHE A 231 -16.98 -10.19 -7.17
CA PHE A 231 -16.54 -9.14 -6.24
C PHE A 231 -15.47 -8.22 -6.83
N ILE A 232 -14.53 -8.75 -7.63
CA ILE A 232 -13.58 -7.92 -8.38
C ILE A 232 -14.35 -7.01 -9.36
N GLY A 233 -15.33 -7.54 -10.09
CA GLY A 233 -16.18 -6.76 -11.00
C GLY A 233 -16.97 -5.66 -10.29
N ILE A 234 -17.61 -5.98 -9.16
CA ILE A 234 -18.33 -5.00 -8.32
C ILE A 234 -17.37 -3.90 -7.85
N GLY A 235 -16.19 -4.26 -7.38
CA GLY A 235 -15.15 -3.30 -6.97
C GLY A 235 -14.77 -2.35 -8.11
N ILE A 236 -14.53 -2.87 -9.32
CA ILE A 236 -14.24 -2.07 -10.52
C ILE A 236 -15.39 -1.10 -10.82
N VAL A 237 -16.65 -1.55 -10.76
CA VAL A 237 -17.81 -0.70 -11.02
C VAL A 237 -17.89 0.45 -10.01
N ILE A 238 -17.78 0.15 -8.71
CA ILE A 238 -17.84 1.17 -7.66
C ILE A 238 -16.69 2.18 -7.80
N MET A 239 -15.46 1.70 -8.03
CA MET A 239 -14.31 2.57 -8.25
C MET A 239 -14.49 3.42 -9.52
N SER A 240 -15.03 2.84 -10.59
CA SER A 240 -15.30 3.55 -11.85
C SER A 240 -16.32 4.65 -11.69
N LEU A 241 -17.41 4.39 -10.98
CA LEU A 241 -18.40 5.42 -10.68
C LEU A 241 -17.79 6.57 -9.87
N GLY A 242 -17.01 6.25 -8.83
CA GLY A 242 -16.29 7.27 -8.05
C GLY A 242 -15.34 8.10 -8.91
N SER A 243 -14.50 7.46 -9.72
CA SER A 243 -13.55 8.15 -10.58
C SER A 243 -14.21 8.98 -11.69
N LEU A 244 -15.32 8.50 -12.27
CA LEU A 244 -16.11 9.26 -13.24
C LEU A 244 -16.72 10.51 -12.59
N VAL A 245 -17.31 10.37 -11.40
CA VAL A 245 -17.85 11.50 -10.64
C VAL A 245 -16.74 12.53 -10.35
N THR A 246 -15.56 12.10 -9.90
CA THR A 246 -14.42 13.00 -9.71
C THR A 246 -14.05 13.71 -11.02
N PHE A 247 -13.90 12.97 -12.12
CA PHE A 247 -13.53 13.54 -13.41
C PHE A 247 -14.53 14.59 -13.90
N PHE A 248 -15.83 14.29 -13.85
CA PHE A 248 -16.88 15.22 -14.28
C PHE A 248 -16.99 16.46 -13.40
N LEU A 249 -16.81 16.32 -12.08
CA LEU A 249 -16.80 17.48 -11.18
C LEU A 249 -15.60 18.40 -11.42
N PHE A 250 -14.43 17.81 -11.71
CA PHE A 250 -13.22 18.57 -11.97
C PHE A 250 -13.25 19.27 -13.32
N ILE A 251 -13.72 18.61 -14.39
CA ILE A 251 -13.85 19.26 -15.71
C ILE A 251 -14.91 20.37 -15.72
N SER A 252 -15.91 20.25 -14.84
CA SER A 252 -16.93 21.29 -14.64
C SER A 252 -16.45 22.46 -13.77
N ASN A 253 -15.17 22.49 -13.37
CA ASN A 253 -14.60 23.45 -12.42
C ASN A 253 -15.32 23.52 -11.07
N LYS A 254 -16.02 22.44 -10.66
CA LYS A 254 -16.72 22.33 -9.36
C LYS A 254 -15.84 21.66 -8.31
N VAL A 255 -14.57 22.04 -8.26
CA VAL A 255 -13.59 21.49 -7.31
C VAL A 255 -13.89 22.04 -5.91
N SER A 256 -14.27 21.15 -5.00
CA SER A 256 -14.65 21.43 -3.62
C SER A 256 -14.22 20.29 -2.70
N VAL A 257 -14.36 20.48 -1.39
CA VAL A 257 -14.12 19.43 -0.40
C VAL A 257 -14.96 18.17 -0.71
N TYR A 258 -16.23 18.38 -1.04
CA TYR A 258 -17.16 17.28 -1.33
C TYR A 258 -16.79 16.53 -2.60
N SER A 259 -16.40 17.24 -3.66
CA SER A 259 -15.99 16.60 -4.92
C SER A 259 -14.69 15.81 -4.81
N LEU A 260 -13.88 16.08 -3.79
CA LEU A 260 -12.61 15.39 -3.55
C LEU A 260 -12.81 14.15 -2.67
N PHE A 261 -13.48 14.30 -1.52
CA PHE A 261 -13.54 13.25 -0.50
C PHE A 261 -14.71 12.26 -0.66
N ILE A 262 -15.89 12.71 -1.13
CA ILE A 262 -17.05 11.81 -1.29
C ILE A 262 -16.77 10.73 -2.36
N PRO A 263 -16.31 11.07 -3.57
CA PRO A 263 -15.99 10.03 -4.55
C PRO A 263 -14.87 9.11 -4.08
N MET A 264 -13.87 9.67 -3.38
CA MET A 264 -12.76 8.88 -2.82
C MET A 264 -13.23 7.87 -1.78
N PHE A 265 -14.21 8.22 -0.94
CA PHE A 265 -14.84 7.27 -0.02
C PHE A 265 -15.39 6.05 -0.77
N PHE A 266 -16.12 6.25 -1.87
CA PHE A 266 -16.65 5.15 -2.67
C PHE A 266 -15.55 4.37 -3.40
N ILE A 267 -14.53 5.06 -3.92
CA ILE A 267 -13.34 4.40 -4.50
C ILE A 267 -12.72 3.45 -3.47
N LEU A 268 -12.60 3.88 -2.21
CA LEU A 268 -12.06 3.04 -1.14
C LEU A 268 -12.97 1.85 -0.79
N VAL A 269 -14.30 2.04 -0.80
CA VAL A 269 -15.26 0.92 -0.65
C VAL A 269 -15.01 -0.13 -1.73
N GLY A 270 -14.98 0.29 -3.00
CA GLY A 270 -14.74 -0.61 -4.14
C GLY A 270 -13.35 -1.26 -4.10
N SER A 271 -12.34 -0.50 -3.67
CA SER A 271 -10.96 -0.98 -3.53
C SER A 271 -10.85 -2.15 -2.55
N SER A 272 -11.60 -2.13 -1.45
CA SER A 272 -11.57 -3.21 -0.45
C SER A 272 -12.13 -4.53 -1.01
N TYR A 273 -13.24 -4.48 -1.74
CA TYR A 273 -13.79 -5.65 -2.45
C TYR A 273 -12.82 -6.20 -3.47
N TYR A 274 -12.24 -5.29 -4.25
CA TYR A 274 -11.33 -5.61 -5.33
C TYR A 274 -10.04 -6.25 -4.81
N TYR A 275 -9.39 -5.62 -3.82
CA TYR A 275 -8.07 -6.00 -3.31
C TYR A 275 -8.09 -7.36 -2.60
N ALA A 276 -9.03 -7.57 -1.66
CA ALA A 276 -9.09 -8.79 -0.85
C ALA A 276 -9.31 -10.05 -1.70
N ASN A 277 -10.15 -9.94 -2.72
CA ASN A 277 -10.46 -11.05 -3.62
C ASN A 277 -9.31 -11.33 -4.59
N ALA A 278 -8.63 -10.31 -5.10
CA ALA A 278 -7.44 -10.49 -5.94
C ALA A 278 -6.29 -11.18 -5.18
N VAL A 279 -6.00 -10.76 -3.94
CA VAL A 279 -4.97 -11.41 -3.10
C VAL A 279 -5.29 -12.88 -2.90
N SER A 280 -6.56 -13.20 -2.61
CA SER A 280 -6.99 -14.56 -2.34
C SER A 280 -6.75 -15.50 -3.54
N ILE A 281 -7.03 -15.06 -4.77
CA ILE A 281 -6.80 -15.85 -6.00
C ILE A 281 -5.31 -16.22 -6.15
N ALA A 282 -4.41 -15.28 -5.86
CA ALA A 282 -2.98 -15.55 -5.98
C ALA A 282 -2.45 -16.47 -4.86
N MET A 283 -3.05 -16.43 -3.68
CA MET A 283 -2.66 -17.26 -2.53
C MET A 283 -3.11 -18.72 -2.62
N GLU A 284 -3.97 -19.06 -3.59
CA GLU A 284 -4.38 -20.45 -3.87
C GLU A 284 -3.31 -21.28 -4.58
N GLN A 285 -2.26 -20.64 -5.09
CA GLN A 285 -1.19 -21.35 -5.80
C GLN A 285 -0.35 -22.19 -4.85
N LYS A 286 0.06 -23.38 -5.31
CA LYS A 286 0.87 -24.35 -4.51
C LYS A 286 2.31 -23.89 -4.22
N LEU A 287 2.73 -22.74 -4.72
CA LEU A 287 4.07 -22.19 -4.45
C LEU A 287 4.19 -21.68 -3.02
N ASN A 288 5.42 -21.46 -2.55
CA ASN A 288 5.66 -20.94 -1.20
C ASN A 288 5.00 -19.57 -1.02
N LYS A 289 4.07 -19.46 -0.06
CA LYS A 289 3.26 -18.28 0.22
C LYS A 289 4.09 -17.02 0.51
N SER A 290 5.29 -17.16 1.10
CA SER A 290 6.19 -16.03 1.36
C SER A 290 6.71 -15.40 0.06
N TYR A 291 7.07 -16.22 -0.93
CA TYR A 291 7.50 -15.75 -2.24
C TYR A 291 6.35 -15.16 -3.04
N ILE A 292 5.16 -15.78 -2.99
CA ILE A 292 3.93 -15.25 -3.62
C ILE A 292 3.62 -13.85 -3.06
N SER A 293 3.53 -13.71 -1.73
CA SER A 293 3.25 -12.43 -1.06
C SER A 293 4.27 -11.35 -1.44
N SER A 294 5.56 -11.69 -1.41
CA SER A 294 6.63 -10.77 -1.79
C SER A 294 6.53 -10.31 -3.25
N THR A 295 6.20 -11.24 -4.14
CA THR A 295 6.04 -10.97 -5.58
C THR A 295 4.85 -10.06 -5.83
N ILE A 296 3.68 -10.38 -5.27
CA ILE A 296 2.47 -9.56 -5.39
C ILE A 296 2.72 -8.15 -4.85
N GLN A 297 3.34 -8.03 -3.68
CA GLN A 297 3.57 -6.72 -3.07
C GLN A 297 4.64 -5.90 -3.82
N PHE A 298 5.65 -6.56 -4.40
CA PHE A 298 6.60 -5.90 -5.29
C PHE A 298 5.91 -5.37 -6.55
N ILE A 299 5.06 -6.17 -7.20
CA ILE A 299 4.26 -5.74 -8.36
C ILE A 299 3.35 -4.58 -7.95
N ASN A 300 2.65 -4.72 -6.81
CA ASN A 300 1.76 -3.71 -6.24
C ASN A 300 2.46 -2.35 -6.10
N MET A 301 3.52 -2.32 -5.30
CA MET A 301 4.23 -1.07 -5.00
C MET A 301 5.05 -0.58 -6.18
N GLY A 302 5.58 -1.46 -7.03
CA GLY A 302 6.32 -1.11 -8.23
C GLY A 302 5.45 -0.35 -9.23
N ILE A 303 4.31 -0.92 -9.63
CA ILE A 303 3.37 -0.26 -10.56
C ILE A 303 2.75 0.99 -9.91
N THR A 304 2.40 0.94 -8.63
CA THR A 304 1.93 2.12 -7.89
C THR A 304 2.96 3.25 -7.93
N THR A 305 4.24 2.94 -7.75
CA THR A 305 5.32 3.93 -7.83
C THR A 305 5.43 4.53 -9.24
N LEU A 306 5.26 3.73 -10.29
CA LEU A 306 5.26 4.21 -11.68
C LEU A 306 4.11 5.20 -11.94
N PHE A 307 2.89 4.91 -11.46
CA PHE A 307 1.77 5.85 -11.60
C PHE A 307 1.98 7.13 -10.81
N VAL A 308 2.47 7.03 -9.56
CA VAL A 308 2.80 8.23 -8.75
C VAL A 308 3.93 9.04 -9.41
N PHE A 309 4.89 8.38 -10.04
CA PHE A 309 5.94 9.06 -10.81
C PHE A 309 5.38 9.77 -12.04
N LEU A 310 4.51 9.09 -12.80
CA LEU A 310 3.83 9.69 -13.95
C LEU A 310 3.03 10.93 -13.52
N LEU A 311 2.27 10.84 -12.43
CA LEU A 311 1.59 11.98 -11.81
C LEU A 311 2.57 13.11 -11.45
N SER A 312 3.73 12.78 -10.89
CA SER A 312 4.74 13.77 -10.49
C SER A 312 5.41 14.48 -11.68
N ILE A 313 5.50 13.84 -12.85
CA ILE A 313 6.02 14.48 -14.08
C ILE A 313 4.95 15.38 -14.72
N LEU A 314 3.70 14.91 -14.74
CA LEU A 314 2.56 15.63 -15.32
C LEU A 314 2.05 16.79 -14.44
N HIS A 315 2.57 16.90 -13.23
CA HIS A 315 2.11 17.76 -12.14
C HIS A 315 2.09 19.28 -12.34
N PRO A 316 2.76 19.98 -13.28
CA PRO A 316 2.99 21.41 -13.01
C PRO A 316 1.78 22.35 -13.04
N THR A 317 0.59 22.01 -13.58
CA THR A 317 -0.47 23.05 -13.76
C THR A 317 -1.94 22.60 -13.81
N ASN A 318 -2.28 21.31 -13.93
CA ASN A 318 -3.65 20.91 -14.27
C ASN A 318 -4.29 19.96 -13.26
N LEU A 319 -5.36 20.43 -12.60
CA LEU A 319 -6.17 19.66 -11.65
C LEU A 319 -6.80 18.40 -12.26
N LEU A 320 -6.86 18.29 -13.59
CA LEU A 320 -7.42 17.14 -14.31
C LEU A 320 -6.47 15.94 -14.41
N VAL A 321 -5.18 16.07 -14.04
CA VAL A 321 -4.22 14.97 -14.16
C VAL A 321 -4.59 13.79 -13.25
N MET A 322 -4.90 14.03 -11.97
CA MET A 322 -5.28 12.94 -11.07
C MET A 322 -6.58 12.23 -11.52
N PRO A 323 -7.69 12.92 -11.82
CA PRO A 323 -8.92 12.27 -12.29
C PRO A 323 -8.75 11.53 -13.63
N THR A 324 -7.94 12.04 -14.57
CA THR A 324 -7.67 11.33 -15.84
C THR A 324 -6.88 10.05 -15.61
N LEU A 325 -5.84 10.08 -14.76
CA LEU A 325 -5.10 8.88 -14.39
C LEU A 325 -5.98 7.84 -13.70
N PHE A 326 -6.96 8.26 -12.90
CA PHE A 326 -7.93 7.32 -12.33
C PHE A 326 -8.70 6.56 -13.41
N LEU A 327 -9.20 7.25 -14.42
CA LEU A 327 -9.92 6.61 -15.53
C LEU A 327 -9.02 5.65 -16.32
N ILE A 328 -7.77 6.05 -16.60
CA ILE A 328 -6.80 5.20 -17.30
C ILE A 328 -6.53 3.91 -16.50
N ILE A 329 -6.29 4.04 -15.19
CA ILE A 329 -6.06 2.89 -14.29
C ILE A 329 -7.25 1.93 -14.27
N LEU A 330 -8.47 2.47 -14.30
CA LEU A 330 -9.69 1.66 -14.31
C LEU A 330 -9.91 0.94 -15.64
N LEU A 331 -9.62 1.59 -16.77
CA LEU A 331 -9.63 0.93 -18.08
C LEU A 331 -8.64 -0.24 -18.11
N ILE A 332 -7.43 -0.04 -17.60
CA ILE A 332 -6.43 -1.11 -17.47
C ILE A 332 -6.96 -2.22 -16.54
N SER A 333 -7.61 -1.86 -15.43
CA SER A 333 -8.18 -2.82 -14.47
C SER A 333 -9.25 -3.70 -15.10
N ILE A 334 -10.12 -3.12 -15.95
CA ILE A 334 -11.14 -3.85 -16.71
C ILE A 334 -10.47 -4.88 -17.63
N VAL A 335 -9.45 -4.47 -18.40
CA VAL A 335 -8.71 -5.36 -19.31
C VAL A 335 -8.09 -6.52 -18.55
N PHE A 336 -7.34 -6.25 -17.47
CA PHE A 336 -6.69 -7.30 -16.69
C PHE A 336 -7.69 -8.22 -15.97
N SER A 337 -8.87 -7.72 -15.61
CA SER A 337 -9.96 -8.54 -15.05
C SER A 337 -10.52 -9.54 -16.07
N PHE A 338 -10.65 -9.13 -17.33
CA PHE A 338 -10.99 -10.06 -18.42
C PHE A 338 -9.89 -11.08 -18.69
N ILE A 339 -8.62 -10.68 -18.64
CA ILE A 339 -7.49 -11.61 -18.79
C ILE A 339 -7.49 -12.64 -17.66
N LEU A 340 -7.69 -12.20 -16.41
CA LEU A 340 -7.77 -13.08 -15.25
C LEU A 340 -8.86 -14.15 -15.44
N THR A 341 -9.99 -13.77 -16.04
CA THR A 341 -11.14 -14.65 -16.29
C THR A 341 -10.79 -15.85 -17.17
N LYS A 342 -9.85 -15.69 -18.13
CA LYS A 342 -9.36 -16.79 -18.97
C LYS A 342 -8.61 -17.83 -18.14
N TYR A 343 -7.65 -17.38 -17.33
CA TYR A 343 -6.76 -18.28 -16.55
C TYR A 343 -7.40 -18.99 -15.37
N THR A 344 -8.54 -18.50 -14.92
CA THR A 344 -9.28 -19.07 -13.79
C THR A 344 -10.40 -20.01 -14.22
N LYS A 345 -10.81 -20.02 -15.51
CA LYS A 345 -11.80 -20.99 -16.04
C LYS A 345 -11.18 -22.37 -16.35
N GLU A 346 -9.85 -22.45 -16.37
CA GLU A 346 -9.07 -23.66 -16.65
C GLU A 346 -8.58 -24.36 -15.36
N ALA A 347 -9.34 -24.24 -14.27
CA ALA A 347 -9.12 -24.94 -13.00
C ALA A 347 -10.47 -25.42 -12.50
#